data_AF-A0A7V6I453-F1
#
_entry.id   AF-A0A7V6I453-F1
#
_cell.length_a   1.000
_cell.length_b   1.000
_cell.length_c   1.000
_cell.angle_alpha   90.00
_cell.angle_beta   90.00
_cell.angle_gamma   90.00
#
_symmetry.space_group_name_H-M   'P 1'
#
loop_
_entity.id
_entity.type
_entity.pdbx_description
1 polymer ?
#
loop_
_entity_poly.entity_id
_entity_poly.type
_entity_poly.pdbx_seq_one_letter_code
_entity_poly.pdbx_strand_id
1 'polypeptide(L)'
;LNDQPGFKVKWRKCIRVLLHALVYADCISQFYYSTAPRETEVGGAKRLKEKYIDLGIEALKNNNANSFFHLVKQAADDFLSINNLEEIPRIGVVGEIYVKYNDFGHKKVVNWLVEQGIEAVLPPLTKFFIVTFANREARIQGNIKGRTIPRFVMGFVEKLVYKVIRKMESKISHYPFYFPISNVHEDAERASKIISTNAQFGEGWSIPAEFSEFAHNGINNVISLQPFGCIANHVISKGIEKRTKELFPDMNLLFLDFDSGMSEANIYNRLHFMVKNARVEASSNGELVDAA
;
A
#
# COMPACT_ATOMS: atom_id res chain seq x y z
N LEU A 1 12.50 -3.08 22.11
CA LEU A 1 11.55 -2.68 23.16
C LEU A 1 12.14 -3.10 24.50
N ASN A 2 12.37 -2.16 25.42
CA ASN A 2 12.73 -2.48 26.79
C ASN A 2 11.61 -3.30 27.43
N ASP A 3 11.95 -4.29 28.24
CA ASP A 3 10.94 -5.05 28.98
C ASP A 3 10.21 -4.10 29.94
N GLN A 4 8.89 -4.06 29.82
CA GLN A 4 8.01 -3.23 30.63
C GLN A 4 7.10 -4.18 31.41
N PRO A 5 7.57 -4.77 32.52
CA PRO A 5 6.88 -5.86 33.20
C PRO A 5 5.48 -5.49 33.71
N GLY A 6 5.20 -4.20 33.90
CA GLY A 6 3.87 -3.66 34.24
C GLY A 6 2.90 -3.52 33.06
N PHE A 7 3.40 -3.51 31.82
CA PHE A 7 2.59 -3.29 30.62
C PHE A 7 2.07 -4.61 30.04
N LYS A 8 0.92 -5.07 30.55
CA LYS A 8 0.23 -6.27 30.04
C LYS A 8 -0.90 -5.88 29.10
N VAL A 9 -0.66 -5.95 27.80
CA VAL A 9 -1.70 -5.73 26.78
C VAL A 9 -2.74 -6.84 26.85
N LYS A 10 -4.02 -6.48 27.00
CA LYS A 10 -5.15 -7.42 26.99
C LYS A 10 -5.50 -7.84 25.55
N TRP A 11 -4.58 -8.51 24.87
CA TRP A 11 -4.68 -8.86 23.44
C TRP A 11 -6.00 -9.48 23.02
N ARG A 12 -6.56 -10.40 23.82
CA ARG A 12 -7.86 -11.04 23.54
C ARG A 12 -9.01 -10.04 23.40
N LYS A 13 -8.94 -8.90 24.10
CA LYS A 13 -9.97 -7.84 24.05
C LYS A 13 -9.75 -6.89 22.87
N CYS A 14 -8.50 -6.66 22.46
CA CYS A 14 -8.17 -5.61 21.48
C CYS A 14 -7.91 -6.15 20.06
N ILE A 15 -7.48 -7.39 19.89
CA ILE A 15 -6.99 -7.89 18.59
C ILE A 15 -8.06 -7.79 17.49
N ARG A 16 -9.33 -8.04 17.84
CA ARG A 16 -10.44 -7.94 16.88
C ARG A 16 -10.62 -6.51 16.42
N VAL A 17 -10.71 -5.54 17.33
CA VAL A 17 -10.93 -4.13 16.96
C VAL A 17 -9.71 -3.57 16.23
N LEU A 18 -8.49 -3.95 16.62
CA LEU A 18 -7.25 -3.52 15.95
C LEU A 18 -7.19 -4.00 14.50
N LEU A 19 -7.56 -5.26 14.24
CA LEU A 19 -7.62 -5.78 12.88
C LEU A 19 -8.64 -5.01 12.01
N HIS A 20 -9.81 -4.68 12.56
CA HIS A 20 -10.82 -3.91 11.81
C HIS A 20 -10.35 -2.47 11.58
N ALA A 21 -9.74 -1.85 12.58
CA ALA A 21 -9.20 -0.49 12.48
C ALA A 21 -8.07 -0.40 11.45
N LEU A 22 -7.20 -1.40 11.36
CA LEU A 22 -6.13 -1.45 10.38
C LEU A 22 -6.67 -1.51 8.94
N VAL A 23 -7.57 -2.45 8.66
CA VAL A 23 -8.19 -2.57 7.33
C VAL A 23 -9.01 -1.32 6.99
N TYR A 24 -9.70 -0.75 7.97
CA TYR A 24 -10.42 0.51 7.81
C TYR A 24 -9.49 1.67 7.44
N ALA A 25 -8.36 1.81 8.14
CA ALA A 25 -7.38 2.85 7.86
C ALA A 25 -6.81 2.73 6.43
N ASP A 26 -6.59 1.50 5.94
CA ASP A 26 -6.19 1.27 4.55
C ASP A 26 -7.25 1.75 3.56
N CYS A 27 -8.53 1.50 3.81
CA CYS A 27 -9.62 2.02 2.97
C CYS A 27 -9.65 3.55 2.96
N ILE A 28 -9.57 4.20 4.13
CA ILE A 28 -9.56 5.68 4.22
C ILE A 28 -8.34 6.27 3.50
N SER A 29 -7.18 5.63 3.61
CA SER A 29 -5.97 6.03 2.89
C SER A 29 -6.19 6.01 1.38
N GLN A 30 -6.72 4.90 0.84
CA GLN A 30 -7.00 4.80 -0.60
C GLN A 30 -8.03 5.84 -1.05
N PHE A 31 -9.16 5.99 -0.33
CA PHE A 31 -10.18 6.98 -0.69
C PHE A 31 -9.63 8.40 -0.73
N TYR A 32 -8.76 8.74 0.22
CA TYR A 32 -8.09 10.03 0.23
C TYR A 32 -7.19 10.21 -1.00
N TYR A 33 -6.29 9.26 -1.29
CA TYR A 33 -5.32 9.43 -2.38
C TYR A 33 -5.95 9.33 -3.78
N SER A 34 -7.08 8.64 -3.94
CA SER A 34 -7.85 8.64 -5.19
C SER A 34 -8.76 9.85 -5.35
N THR A 35 -9.32 10.39 -4.26
CA THR A 35 -10.22 11.57 -4.34
C THR A 35 -9.49 12.90 -4.29
N ALA A 36 -8.41 13.06 -3.53
CA ALA A 36 -7.72 14.35 -3.40
C ALA A 36 -7.27 14.99 -4.72
N PRO A 37 -6.69 14.25 -5.70
CA PRO A 37 -6.37 14.83 -7.01
C PRO A 37 -7.59 15.01 -7.93
N ARG A 38 -8.78 14.54 -7.50
CA ARG A 38 -10.07 14.55 -8.23
C ARG A 38 -11.15 15.35 -7.51
N GLU A 39 -10.78 16.14 -6.49
CA GLU A 39 -11.78 16.75 -5.61
C GLU A 39 -12.52 17.89 -6.33
N THR A 40 -13.85 17.85 -6.31
CA THR A 40 -14.70 18.92 -6.84
C THR A 40 -14.79 20.11 -5.88
N GLU A 41 -14.40 19.90 -4.63
CA GLU A 41 -14.36 20.91 -3.57
C GLU A 41 -12.95 20.93 -2.97
N VAL A 42 -12.23 22.04 -3.14
CA VAL A 42 -10.85 22.18 -2.66
C VAL A 42 -10.77 21.94 -1.14
N GLY A 43 -9.93 21.01 -0.73
CA GLY A 43 -9.76 20.57 0.66
C GLY A 43 -10.82 19.60 1.17
N GLY A 44 -11.80 19.23 0.33
CA GLY A 44 -12.87 18.31 0.68
C GLY A 44 -12.36 16.93 1.06
N ALA A 45 -11.40 16.38 0.29
CA ALA A 45 -10.83 15.06 0.57
C ALA A 45 -10.08 15.04 1.91
N LYS A 46 -9.34 16.11 2.21
CA LYS A 46 -8.62 16.26 3.48
C LYS A 46 -9.58 16.33 4.67
N ARG A 47 -10.64 17.13 4.57
CA ARG A 47 -11.68 17.24 5.61
C ARG A 47 -12.36 15.90 5.88
N LEU A 48 -12.70 15.15 4.82
CA LEU A 48 -13.30 13.82 4.96
C LEU A 48 -12.33 12.84 5.62
N LYS A 49 -11.05 12.84 5.22
CA LYS A 49 -10.01 12.02 5.86
C LYS A 49 -9.96 12.27 7.37
N GLU A 50 -9.88 13.54 7.79
CA GLU A 50 -9.82 13.92 9.21
C GLU A 50 -11.08 13.47 9.96
N LYS A 51 -12.28 13.75 9.42
CA LYS A 51 -13.57 13.29 9.97
C LYS A 51 -13.59 11.77 10.20
N TYR A 52 -13.19 10.98 9.20
CA TYR A 52 -13.26 9.52 9.28
C TYR A 52 -12.14 8.91 10.13
N ILE A 53 -11.01 9.60 10.29
CA ILE A 53 -10.00 9.24 11.30
C ILE A 53 -10.59 9.41 12.71
N ASP A 54 -11.21 10.55 13.01
CA ASP A 54 -11.78 10.82 14.33
C ASP A 54 -12.90 9.83 14.70
N LEU A 55 -13.83 9.57 13.78
CA LEU A 55 -14.87 8.56 13.96
C LEU A 55 -14.29 7.14 14.15
N GLY A 56 -13.19 6.82 13.45
CA GLY A 56 -12.46 5.57 13.63
C GLY A 56 -11.79 5.47 15.01
N ILE A 57 -11.23 6.57 15.51
CA ILE A 57 -10.66 6.66 16.87
C ILE A 57 -11.74 6.44 17.92
N GLU A 58 -12.92 7.03 17.76
CA GLU A 58 -14.06 6.81 18.67
C GLU A 58 -14.53 5.35 18.66
N ALA A 59 -14.67 4.75 17.47
CA ALA A 59 -14.98 3.33 17.32
C ALA A 59 -13.95 2.43 18.03
N LEU A 60 -12.67 2.76 17.91
CA LEU A 60 -11.58 2.05 18.55
C LEU A 60 -11.63 2.18 20.08
N LYS A 61 -11.83 3.40 20.61
CA LYS A 61 -11.97 3.66 22.06
C LYS A 61 -13.14 2.89 22.67
N ASN A 62 -14.24 2.78 21.93
CA ASN A 62 -15.43 2.05 22.34
C ASN A 62 -15.35 0.53 22.09
N ASN A 63 -14.20 0.03 21.60
CA ASN A 63 -13.98 -1.37 21.24
C ASN A 63 -15.07 -1.93 20.28
N ASN A 64 -15.61 -1.08 19.40
CA ASN A 64 -16.71 -1.43 18.51
C ASN A 64 -16.16 -1.85 17.14
N ALA A 65 -15.76 -3.12 17.01
CA ALA A 65 -15.22 -3.63 15.75
C ALA A 65 -16.23 -3.59 14.58
N ASN A 66 -17.53 -3.69 14.87
CA ASN A 66 -18.54 -3.75 13.82
C ASN A 66 -18.87 -2.37 13.22
N SER A 67 -18.68 -1.27 13.97
CA SER A 67 -18.94 0.06 13.44
C SER A 67 -18.04 0.40 12.26
N PHE A 68 -16.82 -0.15 12.18
CA PHE A 68 -15.93 0.05 11.04
C PHE A 68 -16.56 -0.36 9.70
N PHE A 69 -17.43 -1.38 9.66
CA PHE A 69 -18.12 -1.76 8.41
C PHE A 69 -19.15 -0.71 7.96
N HIS A 70 -19.76 -0.01 8.91
CA HIS A 70 -20.71 1.06 8.61
C HIS A 70 -19.96 2.34 8.23
N LEU A 71 -18.94 2.69 9.01
CA LEU A 71 -18.09 3.86 8.79
C LEU A 71 -17.39 3.80 7.43
N VAL A 72 -16.83 2.65 7.04
CA VAL A 72 -16.13 2.54 5.74
C VAL A 72 -17.07 2.74 4.57
N LYS A 73 -18.33 2.28 4.69
CA LYS A 73 -19.34 2.47 3.64
C LYS A 73 -19.70 3.95 3.52
N GLN A 74 -19.98 4.60 4.65
CA GLN A 74 -20.27 6.03 4.68
C GLN A 74 -19.09 6.85 4.15
N ALA A 75 -17.87 6.45 4.47
CA ALA A 75 -16.67 7.09 3.94
C ALA A 75 -16.61 6.96 2.42
N ALA A 76 -16.81 5.75 1.87
CA ALA A 76 -16.83 5.55 0.42
C ALA A 76 -17.89 6.43 -0.26
N ASP A 77 -19.12 6.48 0.28
CA ASP A 77 -20.20 7.32 -0.23
C ASP A 77 -19.83 8.82 -0.19
N ASP A 78 -19.30 9.31 0.94
CA ASP A 78 -18.90 10.72 1.12
C ASP A 78 -17.74 11.09 0.18
N PHE A 79 -16.69 10.26 0.10
CA PHE A 79 -15.52 10.52 -0.75
C PHE A 79 -15.88 10.48 -2.24
N LEU A 80 -16.82 9.62 -2.63
CA LEU A 80 -17.31 9.53 -4.00
C LEU A 80 -18.16 10.76 -4.37
N SER A 81 -18.91 11.32 -3.42
CA SER A 81 -19.77 12.48 -3.66
C SER A 81 -19.01 13.76 -4.06
N ILE A 82 -17.71 13.83 -3.73
CA ILE A 82 -16.82 14.96 -4.07
C ILE A 82 -15.73 14.57 -5.09
N ASN A 83 -15.83 13.41 -5.72
CA ASN A 83 -14.84 12.93 -6.70
C ASN A 83 -15.39 13.12 -8.12
N ASN A 84 -14.66 13.83 -8.97
CA ASN A 84 -15.09 14.12 -10.35
C ASN A 84 -15.00 12.92 -11.31
N LEU A 85 -14.47 11.78 -10.85
CA LEU A 85 -14.31 10.53 -11.59
C LEU A 85 -13.41 10.58 -12.83
N GLU A 86 -12.64 11.64 -13.01
CA GLU A 86 -11.75 11.76 -14.18
C GLU A 86 -10.64 10.71 -14.16
N GLU A 87 -10.30 10.18 -15.33
CA GLU A 87 -9.11 9.34 -15.48
C GLU A 87 -7.87 10.23 -15.47
N ILE A 88 -7.07 10.10 -14.42
CA ILE A 88 -5.82 10.87 -14.23
C ILE A 88 -4.63 9.91 -14.16
N PRO A 89 -3.40 10.39 -14.41
CA PRO A 89 -2.24 9.54 -14.30
C PRO A 89 -2.07 8.99 -12.88
N ARG A 90 -1.69 7.72 -12.79
CA ARG A 90 -1.48 7.00 -11.53
C ARG A 90 -0.01 6.67 -11.37
N ILE A 91 0.52 6.83 -10.16
CA ILE A 91 1.89 6.46 -9.82
C ILE A 91 1.86 5.56 -8.58
N GLY A 92 2.43 4.36 -8.72
CA GLY A 92 2.60 3.43 -7.61
C GLY A 92 3.70 3.91 -6.67
N VAL A 93 3.48 3.81 -5.35
CA VAL A 93 4.47 4.16 -4.34
C VAL A 93 4.77 2.94 -3.48
N VAL A 94 5.94 2.34 -3.70
CA VAL A 94 6.49 1.27 -2.85
C VAL A 94 7.58 1.82 -1.95
N GLY A 95 8.04 1.03 -0.99
CA GLY A 95 9.10 1.49 -0.11
C GLY A 95 9.17 0.80 1.23
N GLU A 96 10.13 1.25 2.03
CA GLU A 96 10.26 0.86 3.43
C GLU A 96 9.06 1.36 4.23
N ILE A 97 8.56 0.56 5.17
CA ILE A 97 7.30 0.85 5.88
C ILE A 97 7.26 2.24 6.52
N TYR A 98 8.33 2.67 7.22
CA TYR A 98 8.36 3.99 7.83
C TYR A 98 8.44 5.10 6.77
N VAL A 99 9.38 5.00 5.82
CA VAL A 99 9.56 6.02 4.77
C VAL A 99 8.33 6.11 3.86
N LYS A 100 7.61 5.02 3.59
CA LYS A 100 6.43 4.98 2.71
C LYS A 100 5.21 5.69 3.31
N TYR A 101 4.96 5.53 4.61
CA TYR A 101 3.75 6.04 5.27
C TYR A 101 3.99 7.28 6.16
N ASN A 102 5.23 7.76 6.28
CA ASN A 102 5.54 8.93 7.10
C ASN A 102 5.91 10.14 6.23
N ASP A 103 5.01 11.11 6.11
CA ASP A 103 5.20 12.35 5.33
C ASP A 103 6.51 13.09 5.58
N PHE A 104 7.02 13.05 6.82
CA PHE A 104 8.33 13.63 7.13
C PHE A 104 9.47 12.77 6.57
N GLY A 105 9.38 11.45 6.71
CA GLY A 105 10.38 10.48 6.25
C GLY A 105 10.63 10.50 4.74
N HIS A 106 9.63 10.83 3.93
CA HIS A 106 9.77 10.98 2.47
C HIS A 106 9.67 12.43 1.98
N LYS A 107 9.85 13.43 2.85
CA LYS A 107 9.79 14.86 2.48
C LYS A 107 8.51 15.25 1.71
N LYS A 108 7.37 14.68 2.09
CA LYS A 108 6.04 14.94 1.53
C LYS A 108 5.88 14.59 0.04
N VAL A 109 6.70 13.68 -0.52
CA VAL A 109 6.59 13.22 -1.92
C VAL A 109 5.17 12.83 -2.29
N VAL A 110 4.49 12.05 -1.46
CA VAL A 110 3.12 11.57 -1.77
C VAL A 110 2.12 12.74 -1.85
N ASN A 111 2.19 13.70 -0.93
CA ASN A 111 1.33 14.90 -0.99
C ASN A 111 1.65 15.76 -2.20
N TRP A 112 2.93 15.89 -2.54
CA TRP A 112 3.36 16.61 -3.73
C TRP A 112 2.82 15.95 -5.01
N LEU A 113 2.78 14.62 -5.11
CA LEU A 113 2.16 13.93 -6.25
C LEU A 113 0.67 14.29 -6.38
N VAL A 114 -0.06 14.28 -5.27
CA VAL A 114 -1.47 14.70 -5.23
C VAL A 114 -1.63 16.15 -5.70
N GLU A 115 -0.76 17.06 -5.24
CA GLU A 115 -0.73 18.47 -5.69
C GLU A 115 -0.41 18.62 -7.20
N GLN A 116 0.28 17.65 -7.80
CA GLN A 116 0.50 17.59 -9.25
C GLN A 116 -0.68 16.99 -10.04
N GLY A 117 -1.81 16.69 -9.38
CA GLY A 117 -2.97 16.05 -10.01
C GLY A 117 -2.72 14.58 -10.36
N ILE A 118 -1.89 13.90 -9.57
CA ILE A 118 -1.57 12.48 -9.75
C ILE A 118 -2.21 11.67 -8.62
N GLU A 119 -2.84 10.56 -8.98
CA GLU A 119 -3.26 9.56 -8.00
C GLU A 119 -2.04 8.76 -7.53
N ALA A 120 -1.67 8.94 -6.27
CA ALA A 120 -0.64 8.14 -5.62
C ALA A 120 -1.24 6.83 -5.11
N VAL A 121 -0.85 5.71 -5.71
CA VAL A 121 -1.37 4.38 -5.34
C VAL A 121 -0.40 3.73 -4.36
N LEU A 122 -0.83 3.58 -3.10
CA LEU A 122 -0.04 2.96 -2.04
C LEU A 122 -0.58 1.56 -1.73
N PRO A 123 0.27 0.54 -1.59
CA PRO A 123 -0.15 -0.76 -1.09
C PRO A 123 -0.74 -0.63 0.32
N PRO A 124 -1.75 -1.42 0.69
CA PRO A 124 -2.32 -1.42 2.04
C PRO A 124 -1.31 -1.80 3.12
N LEU A 125 -1.30 -1.09 4.25
CA LEU A 125 -0.45 -1.40 5.41
C LEU A 125 -0.76 -2.80 5.97
N THR A 126 -2.02 -3.26 5.85
CA THR A 126 -2.41 -4.63 6.18
C THR A 126 -1.54 -5.68 5.46
N LYS A 127 -1.08 -5.42 4.22
CA LYS A 127 -0.22 -6.34 3.45
C LYS A 127 1.07 -6.66 4.22
N PHE A 128 1.67 -5.66 4.86
CA PHE A 128 2.89 -5.83 5.67
C PHE A 128 2.71 -6.83 6.82
N PHE A 129 1.50 -6.96 7.38
CA PHE A 129 1.25 -7.92 8.46
C PHE A 129 0.90 -9.31 7.92
N ILE A 130 0.06 -9.39 6.89
CA ILE A 130 -0.38 -10.68 6.33
C ILE A 130 0.74 -11.39 5.54
N VAL A 131 1.77 -10.67 5.07
CA VAL A 131 3.00 -11.24 4.47
C VAL A 131 3.63 -12.33 5.34
N THR A 132 3.42 -12.27 6.65
CA THR A 132 3.90 -13.27 7.62
C THR A 132 3.42 -14.70 7.31
N PHE A 133 2.22 -14.86 6.74
CA PHE A 133 1.66 -16.17 6.40
C PHE A 133 2.49 -16.84 5.30
N ALA A 134 2.77 -16.13 4.20
CA ALA A 134 3.61 -16.62 3.11
C ALA A 134 5.09 -16.72 3.53
N ASN A 135 5.61 -15.73 4.28
CA ASN A 135 6.98 -15.77 4.82
C ASN A 135 7.27 -17.03 5.61
N ARG A 136 6.30 -17.46 6.42
CA ARG A 136 6.40 -18.67 7.22
C ARG A 136 6.49 -19.92 6.35
N GLU A 137 5.62 -20.05 5.35
CA GLU A 137 5.66 -21.21 4.46
C GLU A 137 6.94 -21.22 3.61
N ALA A 138 7.39 -20.06 3.11
CA ALA A 138 8.66 -19.93 2.40
C ALA A 138 9.86 -20.39 3.24
N ARG A 139 9.94 -19.99 4.52
CA ARG A 139 10.99 -20.44 5.45
C ARG A 139 10.96 -21.94 5.73
N ILE A 140 9.78 -22.55 5.77
CA ILE A 140 9.62 -24.01 5.96
C ILE A 140 10.10 -24.73 4.70
N GLN A 141 9.66 -24.29 3.51
CA GLN A 141 10.05 -24.87 2.22
C GLN A 141 11.55 -24.70 1.96
N GLY A 142 12.13 -23.57 2.36
CA GLY A 142 13.56 -23.27 2.24
C GLY A 142 14.44 -23.90 3.32
N ASN A 143 13.90 -24.75 4.20
CA ASN A 143 14.62 -25.37 5.32
C ASN A 143 15.30 -24.36 6.28
N ILE A 144 14.82 -23.12 6.35
CA ILE A 144 15.33 -22.07 7.24
C ILE A 144 14.76 -22.25 8.66
N LYS A 145 13.51 -22.68 8.78
CA LYS A 145 12.86 -22.98 10.06
C LYS A 145 11.98 -24.22 9.95
N GLY A 146 12.01 -25.05 11.00
CA GLY A 146 11.06 -26.14 11.17
C GLY A 146 9.63 -25.65 11.41
N ARG A 147 8.64 -26.49 11.07
CA ARG A 147 7.23 -26.21 11.32
C ARG A 147 6.88 -26.42 12.80
N THR A 148 6.81 -25.33 13.55
CA THR A 148 6.43 -25.35 14.99
C THR A 148 4.92 -25.29 15.24
N ILE A 149 4.21 -24.47 14.46
CA ILE A 149 2.74 -24.33 14.50
C ILE A 149 2.12 -25.20 13.39
N PRO A 150 1.09 -26.01 13.68
CA PRO A 150 0.41 -26.81 12.66
C PRO A 150 -0.18 -25.94 11.54
N ARG A 151 -0.13 -26.44 10.30
CA ARG A 151 -0.61 -25.72 9.10
C ARG A 151 -2.08 -25.33 9.21
N PHE A 152 -2.92 -26.20 9.78
CA PHE A 152 -4.37 -25.92 9.92
C PHE A 152 -4.66 -24.74 10.86
N VAL A 153 -3.86 -24.56 11.93
CA VAL A 153 -4.02 -23.45 12.88
C VAL A 153 -3.72 -22.12 12.19
N MET A 154 -2.58 -22.06 11.48
CA MET A 154 -2.20 -20.85 10.74
C MET A 154 -3.19 -20.54 9.61
N GLY A 155 -3.63 -21.56 8.87
CA GLY A 155 -4.64 -21.39 7.82
C GLY A 155 -5.99 -20.91 8.37
N PHE A 156 -6.37 -21.32 9.59
CA PHE A 156 -7.57 -20.81 10.25
C PHE A 156 -7.44 -19.32 10.60
N VAL A 157 -6.31 -18.90 11.18
CA VAL A 157 -6.04 -17.49 11.51
C VAL A 157 -6.03 -16.64 10.24
N GLU A 158 -5.32 -17.09 9.21
CA GLU A 158 -5.29 -16.43 7.90
C GLU A 158 -6.69 -16.26 7.31
N LYS A 159 -7.50 -17.32 7.32
CA LYS A 159 -8.90 -17.27 6.85
C LYS A 159 -9.75 -16.28 7.64
N LEU A 160 -9.54 -16.15 8.95
CA LEU A 160 -10.24 -15.14 9.75
C LEU A 160 -9.84 -13.71 9.37
N VAL A 161 -8.55 -13.48 9.12
CA VAL A 161 -8.04 -12.17 8.67
C VAL A 161 -8.65 -11.79 7.32
N TYR A 162 -8.56 -12.68 6.32
CA TYR A 162 -9.18 -12.42 5.01
C TYR A 162 -10.69 -12.31 5.08
N LYS A 163 -11.37 -12.99 6.02
CA LYS A 163 -12.81 -12.81 6.22
C LYS A 163 -13.15 -11.37 6.63
N VAL A 164 -12.32 -10.72 7.47
CA VAL A 164 -12.52 -9.32 7.83
C VAL A 164 -12.26 -8.41 6.63
N ILE A 165 -11.14 -8.63 5.92
CA ILE A 165 -10.77 -7.89 4.71
C ILE A 165 -11.90 -7.95 3.68
N ARG A 166 -12.28 -9.15 3.22
CA ARG A 166 -13.31 -9.37 2.20
C ARG A 166 -14.67 -8.82 2.63
N LYS A 167 -14.99 -8.88 3.92
CA LYS A 167 -16.21 -8.26 4.44
C LYS A 167 -16.16 -6.73 4.36
N MET A 168 -15.02 -6.10 4.65
CA MET A 168 -14.82 -4.66 4.47
C MET A 168 -14.96 -4.27 2.99
N GLU A 169 -14.25 -4.98 2.11
CA GLU A 169 -14.27 -4.76 0.66
C GLU A 169 -15.68 -4.91 0.07
N SER A 170 -16.47 -5.88 0.55
CA SER A 170 -17.86 -6.04 0.11
C SER A 170 -18.72 -4.80 0.36
N LYS A 171 -18.40 -3.98 1.37
CA LYS A 171 -19.13 -2.74 1.69
C LYS A 171 -18.79 -1.58 0.78
N ILE A 172 -17.68 -1.67 0.06
CA ILE A 172 -17.11 -0.58 -0.76
C ILE A 172 -16.89 -1.01 -2.21
N SER A 173 -17.50 -2.13 -2.61
CA SER A 173 -17.43 -2.68 -3.98
C SER A 173 -17.95 -1.73 -5.07
N HIS A 174 -18.68 -0.68 -4.69
CA HIS A 174 -19.16 0.38 -5.58
C HIS A 174 -18.15 1.51 -5.79
N TYR A 175 -17.07 1.58 -5.00
CA TYR A 175 -16.06 2.64 -5.10
C TYR A 175 -15.03 2.27 -6.19
N PRO A 176 -14.95 3.03 -7.30
CA PRO A 176 -14.27 2.58 -8.52
C PRO A 176 -12.73 2.55 -8.40
N PHE A 177 -12.15 3.39 -7.54
CA PHE A 177 -10.70 3.51 -7.39
C PHE A 177 -10.12 2.65 -6.27
N TYR A 178 -10.92 1.76 -5.66
CA TYR A 178 -10.44 0.90 -4.59
C TYR A 178 -9.54 -0.21 -5.15
N PHE A 179 -8.34 -0.34 -4.58
CA PHE A 179 -7.36 -1.37 -4.90
C PHE A 179 -7.45 -2.51 -3.87
N PRO A 180 -8.00 -3.68 -4.24
CA PRO A 180 -8.24 -4.77 -3.29
C PRO A 180 -6.97 -5.36 -2.70
N ILE A 181 -7.04 -5.84 -1.46
CA ILE A 181 -5.94 -6.56 -0.85
C ILE A 181 -5.84 -7.95 -1.50
N SER A 182 -4.77 -8.16 -2.24
CA SER A 182 -4.42 -9.42 -2.91
C SER A 182 -4.13 -10.56 -1.95
N ASN A 183 -4.10 -11.78 -2.49
CA ASN A 183 -3.72 -12.96 -1.74
C ASN A 183 -2.19 -13.02 -1.61
N VAL A 184 -1.73 -13.03 -0.37
CA VAL A 184 -0.30 -13.07 -0.01
C VAL A 184 0.47 -14.25 -0.62
N HIS A 185 -0.17 -15.39 -0.89
CA HIS A 185 0.49 -16.54 -1.53
C HIS A 185 0.64 -16.33 -3.04
N GLU A 186 -0.32 -15.67 -3.68
CA GLU A 186 -0.21 -15.26 -5.09
C GLU A 186 0.86 -14.17 -5.24
N ASP A 187 0.92 -13.24 -4.29
CA ASP A 187 1.99 -12.24 -4.21
C ASP A 187 3.37 -12.90 -4.09
N ALA A 188 3.50 -13.92 -3.24
CA ALA A 188 4.73 -14.68 -3.08
C ALA A 188 5.11 -15.43 -4.37
N GLU A 189 4.13 -16.00 -5.07
CA GLU A 189 4.34 -16.66 -6.35
C GLU A 189 4.85 -15.66 -7.41
N ARG A 190 4.23 -14.48 -7.51
CA ARG A 190 4.66 -13.41 -8.42
C ARG A 190 6.07 -12.94 -8.09
N ALA A 191 6.34 -12.66 -6.82
CA ALA A 191 7.67 -12.24 -6.38
C ALA A 191 8.74 -13.30 -6.63
N SER A 192 8.40 -14.59 -6.53
CA SER A 192 9.33 -15.71 -6.78
C SER A 192 9.95 -15.71 -8.17
N LYS A 193 9.30 -15.07 -9.16
CA LYS A 193 9.80 -14.90 -10.53
C LYS A 193 10.93 -13.85 -10.62
N ILE A 194 11.03 -12.98 -9.61
CA ILE A 194 12.00 -11.89 -9.51
C ILE A 194 13.09 -12.21 -8.48
N ILE A 195 12.71 -12.63 -7.28
CA ILE A 195 13.63 -12.92 -6.17
C ILE A 195 13.15 -14.10 -5.33
N SER A 196 14.08 -14.79 -4.67
CA SER A 196 13.72 -15.83 -3.70
C SER A 196 12.78 -15.31 -2.61
N THR A 197 11.71 -16.04 -2.30
CA THR A 197 10.78 -15.72 -1.21
C THR A 197 11.40 -15.91 0.18
N ASN A 198 12.65 -16.40 0.26
CA ASN A 198 13.46 -16.38 1.47
C ASN A 198 14.22 -15.07 1.68
N ALA A 199 14.25 -14.17 0.68
CA ALA A 199 14.70 -12.78 0.86
C ALA A 199 13.68 -12.03 1.71
N GLN A 200 13.85 -12.06 3.04
CA GLN A 200 12.90 -11.55 4.02
C GLN A 200 13.53 -10.53 4.98
N PHE A 201 14.55 -9.81 4.52
CA PHE A 201 15.18 -8.70 5.24
C PHE A 201 14.50 -7.39 4.86
N GLY A 202 14.22 -6.55 5.87
CA GLY A 202 13.33 -5.40 5.69
C GLY A 202 11.94 -5.84 5.22
N GLU A 203 11.47 -5.23 4.15
CA GLU A 203 10.20 -5.55 3.46
C GLU A 203 10.23 -6.92 2.78
N GLY A 204 11.43 -7.45 2.51
CA GLY A 204 11.57 -8.74 1.85
C GLY A 204 11.02 -8.72 0.42
N TRP A 205 10.70 -9.91 -0.08
CA TRP A 205 10.07 -10.14 -1.37
C TRP A 205 8.73 -9.42 -1.59
N SER A 206 8.18 -8.71 -0.58
CA SER A 206 6.96 -7.92 -0.76
C SER A 206 7.14 -6.75 -1.74
N ILE A 207 8.31 -6.11 -1.82
CA ILE A 207 8.57 -5.05 -2.82
C ILE A 207 8.43 -5.58 -4.27
N PRO A 208 9.09 -6.69 -4.67
CA PRO A 208 8.88 -7.27 -5.99
C PRO A 208 7.43 -7.73 -6.22
N ALA A 209 6.72 -8.17 -5.18
CA ALA A 209 5.29 -8.45 -5.28
C ALA A 209 4.49 -7.18 -5.59
N GLU A 210 4.76 -6.07 -4.89
CA GLU A 210 4.13 -4.76 -5.12
C GLU A 210 4.42 -4.24 -6.54
N PHE A 211 5.66 -4.37 -7.05
CA PHE A 211 5.99 -4.06 -8.45
C PHE A 211 5.18 -4.90 -9.43
N SER A 212 5.12 -6.21 -9.21
CA SER A 212 4.35 -7.11 -10.07
C SER A 212 2.87 -6.76 -10.04
N GLU A 213 2.32 -6.48 -8.86
CA GLU A 213 0.93 -6.10 -8.67
C GLU A 213 0.59 -4.80 -9.41
N PHE A 214 1.43 -3.78 -9.33
CA PHE A 214 1.24 -2.54 -10.08
C PHE A 214 1.29 -2.77 -11.59
N ALA A 215 2.27 -3.51 -12.09
CA ALA A 215 2.36 -3.82 -13.52
C ALA A 215 1.10 -4.54 -14.04
N HIS A 216 0.58 -5.53 -13.31
CA HIS A 216 -0.64 -6.26 -13.72
C HIS A 216 -1.91 -5.39 -13.68
N ASN A 217 -1.89 -4.25 -12.97
CA ASN A 217 -3.01 -3.31 -12.90
C ASN A 217 -2.79 -2.07 -13.78
N GLY A 218 -1.81 -2.11 -14.70
CA GLY A 218 -1.51 -1.02 -15.61
C GLY A 218 -0.94 0.22 -14.93
N ILE A 219 -0.30 0.06 -13.77
CA ILE A 219 0.43 1.12 -13.08
C ILE A 219 1.92 0.90 -13.34
N ASN A 220 2.40 1.47 -14.45
CA ASN A 220 3.76 1.24 -14.93
C ASN A 220 4.79 2.22 -14.33
N ASN A 221 4.33 3.39 -13.89
CA ASN A 221 5.18 4.38 -13.22
C ASN A 221 5.19 4.11 -11.72
N VAL A 222 6.35 3.71 -11.17
CA VAL A 222 6.49 3.36 -9.75
C VAL A 222 7.68 4.06 -9.12
N ILE A 223 7.45 4.65 -7.95
CA ILE A 223 8.46 5.27 -7.11
C ILE A 223 8.73 4.34 -5.92
N SER A 224 10.00 4.00 -5.69
CA SER A 224 10.46 3.28 -4.51
C SER A 224 11.12 4.24 -3.53
N LEU A 225 10.49 4.45 -2.37
CA LEU A 225 10.98 5.31 -1.29
C LEU A 225 11.74 4.47 -0.25
N GLN A 226 13.02 4.76 -0.05
CA GLN A 226 13.89 3.91 0.79
C GLN A 226 14.83 4.76 1.65
N PRO A 227 15.22 4.28 2.85
CA PRO A 227 16.31 4.90 3.58
C PRO A 227 17.64 4.61 2.89
N PHE A 228 18.56 5.58 2.95
CA PHE A 228 19.91 5.41 2.44
C PHE A 228 20.64 4.25 3.16
N GLY A 229 21.39 3.45 2.42
CA GLY A 229 22.19 2.34 2.96
C GLY A 229 21.37 1.13 3.44
N CYS A 230 20.05 1.09 3.20
CA CYS A 230 19.23 -0.05 3.57
C CYS A 230 19.54 -1.28 2.69
N ILE A 231 19.81 -2.43 3.31
CA ILE A 231 20.03 -3.69 2.58
C ILE A 231 18.82 -4.09 1.74
N ALA A 232 17.61 -3.85 2.24
CA ALA A 232 16.37 -4.13 1.51
C ALA A 232 16.29 -3.29 0.23
N ASN A 233 16.69 -2.02 0.30
CA ASN A 233 16.77 -1.16 -0.88
C ASN A 233 17.75 -1.71 -1.93
N HIS A 234 19.01 -1.94 -1.54
CA HIS A 234 20.06 -2.31 -2.49
C HIS A 234 19.87 -3.69 -3.11
N VAL A 235 19.27 -4.64 -2.40
CA VAL A 235 19.10 -6.01 -2.90
C VAL A 235 17.68 -6.27 -3.39
N ILE A 236 16.64 -5.83 -2.67
CA ILE A 236 15.25 -6.23 -2.94
C ILE A 236 14.44 -5.13 -3.66
N SER A 237 14.96 -3.91 -3.77
CA SER A 237 14.32 -2.86 -4.59
C SER A 237 15.17 -2.52 -5.82
N LYS A 238 16.28 -1.81 -5.64
CA LYS A 238 17.15 -1.39 -6.76
C LYS A 238 17.90 -2.56 -7.39
N GLY A 239 18.34 -3.53 -6.57
CA GLY A 239 19.11 -4.70 -7.05
C GLY A 239 18.33 -5.63 -7.97
N ILE A 240 17.00 -5.65 -7.86
CA ILE A 240 16.12 -6.45 -8.72
C ILE A 240 15.65 -5.72 -9.98
N GLU A 241 16.00 -4.44 -10.16
CA GLU A 241 15.46 -3.59 -11.24
C GLU A 241 15.55 -4.27 -12.61
N LYS A 242 16.73 -4.80 -12.96
CA LYS A 242 16.95 -5.49 -14.23
C LYS A 242 15.97 -6.64 -14.42
N ARG A 243 15.85 -7.52 -13.42
CA ARG A 243 14.97 -8.68 -13.48
C ARG A 243 13.50 -8.29 -13.54
N THR A 244 13.11 -7.25 -12.80
CA THR A 244 11.75 -6.68 -12.86
C THR A 244 11.44 -6.18 -14.27
N LYS A 245 12.35 -5.42 -14.89
CA LYS A 245 12.17 -4.89 -16.26
C LYS A 245 12.19 -5.96 -17.36
N GLU A 246 12.89 -7.09 -17.15
CA GLU A 246 12.79 -8.24 -18.05
C GLU A 246 11.39 -8.86 -18.07
N LEU A 247 10.68 -8.84 -16.93
CA LEU A 247 9.33 -9.37 -16.80
C LEU A 247 8.25 -8.33 -17.13
N PHE A 248 8.52 -7.06 -16.85
CA PHE A 248 7.61 -5.94 -17.09
C PHE A 248 8.38 -4.80 -17.79
N PRO A 249 8.59 -4.91 -19.12
CA PRO A 249 9.41 -3.96 -19.88
C PRO A 249 8.90 -2.52 -19.82
N ASP A 250 7.59 -2.35 -19.66
CA ASP A 250 6.94 -1.04 -19.64
C ASP A 250 7.08 -0.33 -18.27
N MET A 251 7.56 -1.02 -17.23
CA MET A 251 7.72 -0.40 -15.92
C MET A 251 8.82 0.67 -15.90
N ASN A 252 8.42 1.89 -15.57
CA ASN A 252 9.29 3.02 -15.27
C ASN A 252 9.50 3.13 -13.75
N LEU A 253 10.69 2.77 -13.29
CA LEU A 253 11.04 2.70 -11.87
C LEU A 253 11.93 3.87 -11.44
N LEU A 254 11.54 4.57 -10.38
CA LEU A 254 12.33 5.63 -9.76
C LEU A 254 12.67 5.27 -8.30
N PHE A 255 13.96 5.04 -8.03
CA PHE A 255 14.45 4.79 -6.68
C PHE A 255 14.91 6.09 -6.02
N LEU A 256 14.27 6.45 -4.90
CA LEU A 256 14.60 7.64 -4.10
C LEU A 256 15.10 7.20 -2.72
N ASP A 257 16.36 7.57 -2.45
CA ASP A 257 17.02 7.29 -1.18
C ASP A 257 16.94 8.53 -0.29
N PHE A 258 16.43 8.36 0.92
CA PHE A 258 16.26 9.42 1.90
C PHE A 258 17.31 9.32 3.01
N ASP A 259 18.05 10.41 3.19
CA ASP A 259 18.92 10.68 4.33
C ASP A 259 18.89 12.18 4.66
N SER A 260 19.69 12.59 5.66
CA SER A 260 19.82 14.00 6.05
C SER A 260 20.63 14.85 5.07
N GLY A 261 21.44 14.26 4.19
CA GLY A 261 22.32 14.96 3.24
C GLY A 261 21.70 15.19 1.86
N MET A 262 20.61 14.51 1.52
CA MET A 262 19.98 14.57 0.21
C MET A 262 19.21 15.88 -0.01
N SER A 263 19.58 16.62 -1.05
CA SER A 263 18.90 17.86 -1.47
C SER A 263 17.46 17.59 -1.90
N GLU A 264 16.52 18.39 -1.39
CA GLU A 264 15.12 18.37 -1.82
C GLU A 264 14.98 18.67 -3.32
N ALA A 265 15.75 19.61 -3.84
CA ALA A 265 15.72 19.97 -5.26
C ALA A 265 16.06 18.76 -6.15
N ASN A 266 17.01 17.91 -5.73
CA ASN A 266 17.35 16.69 -6.46
C ASN A 266 16.20 15.67 -6.49
N ILE A 267 15.46 15.54 -5.38
CA ILE A 267 14.30 14.65 -5.28
C ILE A 267 13.20 15.14 -6.22
N TYR A 268 12.82 16.42 -6.12
CA TYR A 268 11.72 16.98 -6.91
C TYR A 268 12.03 17.02 -8.41
N ASN A 269 13.28 17.31 -8.82
CA ASN A 269 13.65 17.27 -10.23
C ASN A 269 13.42 15.88 -10.86
N ARG A 270 13.76 14.80 -10.13
CA ARG A 270 13.54 13.43 -10.60
C ARG A 270 12.05 13.07 -10.62
N LEU A 271 11.28 13.55 -9.64
CA LEU A 271 9.84 13.39 -9.61
C LEU A 271 9.14 14.11 -10.77
N HIS A 272 9.60 15.29 -11.16
CA HIS A 272 9.06 16.00 -12.33
C HIS A 272 9.17 15.18 -13.62
N PHE A 273 10.28 14.47 -13.85
CA PHE A 273 10.40 13.55 -14.98
C PHE A 273 9.42 12.38 -14.89
N MET A 274 9.23 11.83 -13.69
CA MET A 274 8.26 10.76 -13.46
C MET A 274 6.82 11.21 -13.75
N VAL A 275 6.42 12.38 -13.25
CA VAL A 275 5.09 12.97 -13.50
C VAL A 275 4.88 13.26 -14.99
N LYS A 276 5.89 13.80 -15.68
CA LYS A 276 5.83 14.06 -17.12
C LYS A 276 5.58 12.77 -17.90
N ASN A 277 6.30 11.69 -17.59
CA ASN A 277 6.12 10.40 -18.25
C ASN A 277 4.71 9.83 -18.00
N ALA A 278 4.23 9.85 -16.76
CA ALA A 278 2.90 9.37 -16.41
C ALA A 278 1.79 10.12 -17.17
N ARG A 279 1.93 11.43 -17.37
CA ARG A 279 0.99 12.24 -18.16
C ARG A 279 0.97 11.84 -19.64
N VAL A 280 2.14 11.64 -20.25
CA VAL A 280 2.25 11.22 -21.66
C VAL A 280 1.59 9.85 -21.88
N GLU A 281 1.82 8.91 -20.96
CA GLU A 281 1.20 7.58 -21.01
C GLU A 281 -0.33 7.66 -20.89
N ALA A 282 -0.85 8.46 -19.94
CA ALA A 282 -2.28 8.66 -19.78
C ALA A 282 -2.94 9.28 -21.02
N SER A 283 -2.32 10.30 -21.63
CA SER A 283 -2.84 10.92 -22.85
C SER A 283 -2.84 9.98 -24.05
N SER A 284 -1.78 9.16 -24.21
CA SER A 284 -1.68 8.19 -25.31
C SER A 284 -2.75 7.10 -25.19
N ASN A 285 -3.09 6.68 -23.97
CA ASN A 285 -4.15 5.71 -23.72
C ASN A 285 -5.56 6.31 -23.94
N GLY A 286 -5.76 7.59 -23.64
CA GLY A 286 -7.03 8.29 -23.92
C GLY A 286 -7.34 8.39 -25.41
N GLU A 287 -6.35 8.72 -26.24
CA GLU A 287 -6.51 8.83 -27.70
C GLU A 287 -6.86 7.48 -28.36
N LEU A 288 -6.37 6.36 -27.82
CA LEU A 288 -6.70 5.01 -28.31
C LEU A 288 -8.12 4.56 -27.97
N VAL A 289 -8.71 5.07 -26.88
CA VAL A 289 -10.09 4.76 -26.46
C VAL A 289 -11.10 5.62 -27.21
N ASP A 290 -10.78 6.88 -27.50
CA ASP A 290 -11.65 7.78 -28.27
C ASP A 290 -11.68 7.46 -29.78
N ALA A 291 -10.71 6.68 -30.28
CA ALA A 291 -10.62 6.25 -31.68
C ALA A 291 -11.28 4.88 -31.97
N ALA A 292 -11.82 4.20 -30.96
CA ALA A 292 -12.44 2.86 -31.06
C ALA A 292 -13.97 2.92 -30.91
#